data_AF-H5XTP1-F1
#
_entry.id   AF-H5XTP1-F1
#
_cell.length_a   1.000
_cell.length_b   1.000
_cell.length_c   1.000
_cell.angle_alpha   90.00
_cell.angle_beta   90.00
_cell.angle_gamma   90.00
#
_symmetry.space_group_name_H-M   'P 1'
#
loop_
_entity.id
_entity.type
_entity.pdbx_description
1 polymer ?
#
loop_
_entity_poly.entity_id
_entity_poly.type
_entity_poly.pdbx_seq_one_letter_code
_entity_poly.pdbx_strand_id
1 'polypeptide(L)'
;MIVTEQELRANWHKTKDKLIKLPPGSVITPSARDFIRSKGIDVQIEGNGLVNQFNGYRRFNEKPSPASERQTRNGQGIKPEHMTHLRSGDLVTKVHPVVAYRGQLDLFQCEIVEAQVFFQQKGEVKLIQYLDEIAAFARQIMVSEVKEEPFHWETLIGLNPQELRERSHHPKKYFGIEHTPLSYTNGSIVAKLHHLRAKCREVELYANRAFTDETGGCRRTDLIQALNRLSSAFYILACEVQGRKDQDPAGKTVPIGISNRHVHLSQDDLRALFGEDHELTFQKALSQPDQFAAKETVTLVGPKGRFENVRILGPVRKSTQAELSVTDCFKLGIKPVIRDSGRHEGTPGLKILGPVGNVELEAGVIVAGRHIHLHTDDARDWSLKDGDRVRVKVESQRPTIYEDVLIRVSNQYHKEMHLDLDEANAALIDSKSLGKLMGV
;
A
#
# COMPACT_ATOMS: atom_id res chain seq x y z
N MET A 1 -39.90 -3.60 26.36
CA MET A 1 -40.65 -4.62 25.58
C MET A 1 -40.74 -4.14 24.14
N ILE A 2 -40.46 -4.99 23.15
CA ILE A 2 -40.58 -4.61 21.73
C ILE A 2 -42.00 -4.97 21.29
N VAL A 3 -42.77 -3.99 20.83
CA VAL A 3 -44.14 -4.21 20.37
C VAL A 3 -44.15 -4.29 18.86
N THR A 4 -44.50 -5.46 18.34
CA THR A 4 -44.54 -5.74 16.90
C THR A 4 -45.95 -5.62 16.32
N GLU A 5 -46.04 -5.41 15.01
CA GLU A 5 -47.34 -5.30 14.31
C GLU A 5 -48.17 -6.58 14.47
N GLN A 6 -47.51 -7.74 14.46
CA GLN A 6 -48.17 -9.04 14.52
C GLN A 6 -48.89 -9.23 15.87
N GLU A 7 -48.25 -8.84 16.97
CA GLU A 7 -48.83 -8.88 18.32
C GLU A 7 -50.02 -7.91 18.45
N LEU A 8 -49.89 -6.71 17.88
CA LEU A 8 -50.97 -5.72 17.87
C LEU A 8 -52.19 -6.22 17.06
N ARG A 9 -51.97 -6.82 15.89
CA ARG A 9 -53.06 -7.39 15.07
C ARG A 9 -53.77 -8.53 15.79
N ALA A 10 -53.00 -9.44 16.42
CA ALA A 10 -53.55 -10.61 17.11
C ALA A 10 -54.47 -10.21 18.28
N ASN A 11 -54.11 -9.15 19.01
CA ASN A 11 -54.88 -8.67 20.16
C ASN A 11 -56.02 -7.72 19.74
N TRP A 12 -55.79 -6.87 18.74
CA TRP A 12 -56.78 -5.90 18.26
C TRP A 12 -58.07 -6.55 17.74
N HIS A 13 -57.96 -7.67 17.03
CA HIS A 13 -59.14 -8.35 16.50
C HIS A 13 -60.08 -8.88 17.59
N LYS A 14 -59.56 -9.11 18.81
CA LYS A 14 -60.33 -9.63 19.95
C LYS A 14 -61.00 -8.52 20.77
N THR A 15 -60.34 -7.39 20.94
CA THR A 15 -60.83 -6.30 21.81
C THR A 15 -61.44 -5.13 21.04
N LYS A 16 -60.94 -4.82 19.83
CA LYS A 16 -61.27 -3.61 19.05
C LYS A 16 -61.16 -2.29 19.84
N ASP A 17 -60.41 -2.31 20.94
CA ASP A 17 -60.31 -1.18 21.87
C ASP A 17 -59.37 -0.11 21.34
N LYS A 18 -59.88 1.11 21.13
CA LYS A 18 -59.11 2.25 20.60
C LYS A 18 -57.97 2.76 21.47
N LEU A 19 -57.73 2.17 22.63
CA LEU A 19 -56.67 2.57 23.55
C LEU A 19 -55.82 1.37 23.96
N ILE A 20 -54.52 1.42 23.68
CA ILE A 20 -53.55 0.42 24.11
C ILE A 20 -52.62 1.04 25.15
N LYS A 21 -52.59 0.44 26.34
CA LYS A 21 -51.67 0.81 27.41
C LYS A 21 -50.40 -0.03 27.32
N LEU A 22 -49.25 0.63 27.25
CA LEU A 22 -47.95 -0.03 27.18
C LEU A 22 -47.12 0.30 28.43
N PRO A 23 -46.36 -0.68 28.97
CA PRO A 23 -45.48 -0.41 30.09
C PRO A 23 -44.32 0.51 29.70
N PRO A 24 -43.73 1.25 30.64
CA PRO A 24 -42.61 2.17 30.40
C PRO A 24 -41.40 1.46 29.78
N GLY A 25 -40.72 2.15 28.84
CA GLY A 25 -39.57 1.58 28.12
C GLY A 25 -39.93 0.63 26.97
N SER A 26 -41.18 0.65 26.52
CA SER A 26 -41.61 -0.13 25.35
C SER A 26 -41.21 0.55 24.03
N VAL A 27 -40.65 -0.21 23.10
CA VAL A 27 -40.19 0.26 21.79
C VAL A 27 -41.12 -0.30 20.72
N ILE A 28 -41.82 0.57 20.01
CA ILE A 28 -42.76 0.20 18.95
C ILE A 28 -42.01 0.16 17.62
N THR A 29 -42.08 -0.97 16.92
CA THR A 29 -41.42 -1.11 15.62
C THR A 29 -42.07 -0.20 14.56
N PRO A 30 -41.35 0.18 13.48
CA PRO A 30 -41.91 1.04 12.43
C PRO A 30 -43.22 0.52 11.85
N SER A 31 -43.30 -0.78 11.54
CA SER A 31 -44.50 -1.43 11.00
C SER A 31 -45.67 -1.44 12.00
N ALA A 32 -45.38 -1.59 13.30
CA ALA A 32 -46.39 -1.48 14.35
C ALA A 32 -46.97 -0.06 14.44
N ARG A 33 -46.13 0.98 14.25
CA ARG A 33 -46.54 2.39 14.26
C ARG A 33 -47.47 2.73 13.08
N ASP A 34 -47.18 2.17 11.90
CA ASP A 34 -48.02 2.32 10.72
C ASP A 34 -49.38 1.66 10.91
N PHE A 35 -49.42 0.48 11.54
CA PHE A 35 -50.66 -0.21 11.86
C PHE A 35 -51.52 0.58 12.87
N ILE A 36 -50.92 1.08 13.95
CA ILE A 36 -51.56 1.95 14.96
C ILE A 36 -52.20 3.18 14.29
N ARG A 37 -51.46 3.86 13.42
CA ARG A 37 -51.95 5.02 12.66
C ARG A 37 -53.10 4.65 11.72
N SER A 38 -53.00 3.50 11.03
CA SER A 38 -54.01 3.05 10.08
C SER A 38 -55.36 2.67 10.74
N LYS A 39 -55.32 2.23 12.00
CA LYS A 39 -56.51 1.81 12.75
C LYS A 39 -57.01 2.85 13.76
N GLY A 40 -56.32 3.99 13.87
CA GLY A 40 -56.71 5.09 14.76
C GLY A 40 -56.65 4.67 16.24
N ILE A 41 -55.58 3.98 16.61
CA ILE A 41 -55.36 3.46 17.97
C ILE A 41 -54.54 4.49 18.75
N ASP A 42 -55.03 4.89 19.92
CA ASP A 42 -54.28 5.72 20.85
C ASP A 42 -53.39 4.85 21.73
N VAL A 43 -52.13 5.24 21.87
CA VAL A 43 -51.15 4.51 22.69
C VAL A 43 -50.79 5.36 23.91
N GLN A 44 -51.06 4.82 25.10
CA GLN A 44 -50.70 5.46 26.36
C GLN A 44 -49.56 4.66 27.00
N ILE A 45 -48.37 5.27 27.08
CA ILE A 45 -47.22 4.68 27.78
C ILE A 45 -47.31 5.14 29.24
N GLU A 46 -47.43 4.20 30.17
CA GLU A 46 -47.46 4.54 31.59
C GLU A 46 -46.09 5.09 32.03
N GLY A 47 -46.06 6.33 32.53
CA GLY A 47 -44.87 6.92 33.15
C GLY A 47 -43.95 7.75 32.25
N ASN A 48 -44.47 8.81 31.61
CA ASN A 48 -43.83 10.15 31.58
C ASN A 48 -44.72 11.17 30.87
N GLY A 49 -44.82 12.36 31.47
CA GLY A 49 -45.76 13.42 31.09
C GLY A 49 -45.53 14.00 29.68
N LEU A 50 -46.65 14.05 28.94
CA LEU A 50 -47.04 14.94 27.84
C LEU A 50 -45.93 15.58 26.97
N VAL A 51 -45.71 14.97 25.79
CA VAL A 51 -45.37 15.69 24.56
C VAL A 51 -46.45 15.38 23.53
N ASN A 52 -47.25 16.38 23.18
CA ASN A 52 -48.20 16.30 22.07
C ASN A 52 -47.43 16.53 20.76
N GLN A 53 -47.37 15.49 19.92
CA GLN A 53 -46.86 15.58 18.57
C GLN A 53 -47.93 15.14 17.56
N PHE A 54 -48.36 16.12 16.78
CA PHE A 54 -48.92 16.05 15.43
C PHE A 54 -50.41 15.70 15.25
N ASN A 55 -51.20 16.75 15.01
CA ASN A 55 -51.84 16.91 13.70
C ASN A 55 -52.27 18.38 13.44
N GLY A 56 -52.15 18.84 12.19
CA GLY A 56 -52.99 19.94 11.69
C GLY A 56 -52.31 20.97 10.78
N TYR A 57 -52.18 20.64 9.49
CA TYR A 57 -52.15 21.64 8.41
C TYR A 57 -53.36 22.59 8.53
N ARG A 58 -53.12 23.90 8.59
CA ARG A 58 -54.09 24.93 8.16
C ARG A 58 -53.41 25.85 7.15
N ARG A 59 -53.94 25.87 5.93
CA ARG A 59 -53.75 26.95 4.95
C ARG A 59 -54.06 28.29 5.61
N PHE A 60 -53.22 29.31 5.42
CA PHE A 60 -53.69 30.68 5.23
C PHE A 60 -52.70 31.45 4.33
N ASN A 61 -53.28 32.08 3.31
CA ASN A 61 -52.70 33.13 2.49
C ASN A 61 -52.22 34.27 3.39
N GLU A 62 -51.03 34.80 3.13
CA GLU A 62 -50.77 36.23 3.31
C GLU A 62 -49.70 36.69 2.32
N LYS A 63 -49.97 37.83 1.68
CA LYS A 63 -49.14 38.51 0.67
C LYS A 63 -47.82 39.00 1.29
N PRO A 64 -46.77 39.25 0.47
CA PRO A 64 -45.47 39.64 0.97
C PRO A 64 -45.45 41.11 1.40
N SER A 65 -44.60 41.44 2.38
CA SER A 65 -44.13 42.81 2.60
C SER A 65 -42.65 42.80 3.01
N PRO A 66 -41.88 43.83 2.61
CA PRO A 66 -40.49 43.64 2.24
C PRO A 66 -39.50 44.15 3.29
N ALA A 67 -38.30 43.56 3.20
CA ALA A 67 -36.99 44.13 3.51
C ALA A 67 -36.61 44.42 4.98
N SER A 68 -35.41 43.91 5.27
CA SER A 68 -34.38 44.38 6.20
C SER A 68 -34.68 44.41 7.69
N GLU A 69 -33.94 43.60 8.45
CA GLU A 69 -33.04 44.14 9.46
C GLU A 69 -31.92 43.13 9.80
N ARG A 70 -30.69 43.45 9.38
CA ARG A 70 -29.46 42.86 9.91
C ARG A 70 -29.37 43.25 11.39
N GLN A 71 -29.77 42.38 12.30
CA GLN A 71 -29.42 42.53 13.71
C GLN A 71 -28.00 42.01 13.95
N THR A 72 -27.03 42.91 13.82
CA THR A 72 -25.75 42.81 14.51
C THR A 72 -26.01 42.99 16.01
N ARG A 73 -26.17 41.90 16.75
CA ARG A 73 -26.06 41.93 18.22
C ARG A 73 -24.68 41.41 18.62
N ASN A 74 -23.76 42.36 18.78
CA ASN A 74 -22.68 42.24 19.75
C ASN A 74 -23.31 42.04 21.12
N GLY A 75 -23.27 40.81 21.63
CA GLY A 75 -23.66 40.47 22.99
C GLY A 75 -22.84 39.28 23.44
N GLN A 76 -22.08 39.46 24.53
CA GLN A 76 -21.35 38.43 25.27
C GLN A 76 -22.32 37.39 25.88
N GLY A 77 -23.04 36.68 25.03
CA GLY A 77 -23.87 35.54 25.40
C GLY A 77 -23.13 34.25 25.10
N ILE A 78 -23.22 33.28 26.02
CA ILE A 78 -22.70 31.92 25.80
C ILE A 78 -23.32 31.38 24.51
N LYS A 79 -22.47 31.12 23.51
CA LYS A 79 -22.88 30.56 22.21
C LYS A 79 -23.66 29.26 22.44
N PRO A 80 -24.91 29.14 21.94
CA PRO A 80 -25.66 27.89 22.05
C PRO A 80 -24.90 26.72 21.39
N GLU A 81 -24.89 25.55 22.03
CA GLU A 81 -24.06 24.41 21.60
C GLU A 81 -24.35 23.93 20.18
N HIS A 82 -25.60 24.05 19.72
CA HIS A 82 -26.03 23.64 18.39
C HIS A 82 -25.68 24.66 17.27
N MET A 83 -25.07 25.79 17.62
CA MET A 83 -24.69 26.85 16.69
C MET A 83 -23.19 26.84 16.41
N THR A 84 -22.79 27.41 15.27
CA THR A 84 -21.39 27.62 14.90
C THR A 84 -21.22 28.93 14.13
N HIS A 85 -20.03 29.52 14.18
CA HIS A 85 -19.73 30.67 13.35
C HIS A 85 -19.39 30.16 11.95
N LEU A 86 -20.18 30.57 10.97
CA LEU A 86 -19.85 30.31 9.57
C LEU A 86 -18.73 31.25 9.10
N ARG A 87 -18.84 32.52 9.51
CA ARG A 87 -17.95 33.64 9.21
C ARG A 87 -17.89 34.56 10.43
N SER A 88 -16.98 35.54 10.41
CA SER A 88 -16.89 36.54 11.48
C SER A 88 -18.24 37.27 11.63
N GLY A 89 -18.88 37.10 12.78
CA GLY A 89 -20.20 37.69 13.06
C GLY A 89 -21.43 36.95 12.51
N ASP A 90 -21.27 35.86 11.75
CA ASP A 90 -22.38 35.08 11.20
C ASP A 90 -22.54 33.75 11.94
N LEU A 91 -23.59 33.65 12.76
CA LEU A 91 -23.86 32.48 13.59
C LEU A 91 -24.97 31.63 12.97
N VAL A 92 -24.62 30.42 12.53
CA VAL A 92 -25.52 29.46 11.88
C VAL A 92 -25.67 28.20 12.72
N THR A 93 -26.65 27.35 12.41
CA THR A 93 -26.78 26.05 13.04
C THR A 93 -25.67 25.10 12.56
N LYS A 94 -25.27 24.11 13.37
CA LYS A 94 -24.28 23.09 12.98
C LYS A 94 -24.74 22.19 11.82
N VAL A 95 -26.04 22.17 11.51
CA VAL A 95 -26.63 21.45 10.37
C VAL A 95 -26.63 22.27 9.08
N HIS A 96 -26.11 23.50 9.09
CA HIS A 96 -26.06 24.36 7.93
C HIS A 96 -25.31 23.68 6.75
N PRO A 97 -25.85 23.70 5.52
CA PRO A 97 -25.27 22.99 4.38
C PRO A 97 -23.79 23.31 4.11
N VAL A 98 -23.38 24.56 4.26
CA VAL A 98 -21.97 24.96 4.09
C VAL A 98 -21.06 24.36 5.17
N VAL A 99 -21.54 24.24 6.41
CA VAL A 99 -20.78 23.61 7.50
C VAL A 99 -20.59 22.12 7.21
N ALA A 100 -21.64 21.45 6.72
CA ALA A 100 -21.56 20.05 6.31
C ALA A 100 -20.60 19.86 5.12
N TYR A 101 -20.64 20.74 4.12
CA TYR A 101 -19.70 20.75 3.01
C TYR A 101 -18.24 20.90 3.47
N ARG A 102 -17.95 21.86 4.36
CA ARG A 102 -16.60 22.04 4.91
C ARG A 102 -16.11 20.79 5.63
N GLY A 103 -16.93 20.20 6.49
CA GLY A 103 -16.58 18.97 7.19
C GLY A 103 -16.29 17.80 6.24
N GLN A 104 -17.00 17.70 5.12
CA GLN A 104 -16.75 16.66 4.11
C GLN A 104 -15.47 16.92 3.31
N LEU A 105 -15.18 18.19 2.98
CA LEU A 105 -13.94 18.56 2.31
C LEU A 105 -12.71 18.35 3.22
N ASP A 106 -12.84 18.59 4.53
CA ASP A 106 -11.80 18.28 5.51
C ASP A 106 -11.57 16.78 5.65
N LEU A 107 -12.64 15.98 5.79
CA LEU A 107 -12.52 14.52 5.83
C LEU A 107 -11.86 13.97 4.56
N PHE A 108 -12.21 14.51 3.40
CA PHE A 108 -11.59 14.12 2.13
C PHE A 108 -10.07 14.43 2.11
N GLN A 109 -9.63 15.54 2.71
CA GLN A 109 -8.20 15.82 2.87
C GLN A 109 -7.51 14.79 3.78
N CYS A 110 -8.15 14.36 4.87
CA CYS A 110 -7.63 13.27 5.69
C CYS A 110 -7.49 11.96 4.90
N GLU A 111 -8.49 11.60 4.10
CA GLU A 111 -8.46 10.40 3.27
C GLU A 111 -7.36 10.45 2.19
N ILE A 112 -7.06 11.65 1.65
CA ILE A 112 -5.91 11.83 0.76
C ILE A 112 -4.60 11.50 1.49
N VAL A 113 -4.41 11.99 2.72
CA VAL A 113 -3.19 11.70 3.51
C VAL A 113 -3.09 10.20 3.82
N GLU A 114 -4.19 9.55 4.19
CA GLU A 114 -4.21 8.09 4.38
C GLU A 114 -3.82 7.34 3.10
N ALA A 115 -4.29 7.83 1.94
CA ALA A 115 -3.90 7.26 0.65
C ALA A 115 -2.42 7.48 0.32
N GLN A 116 -1.84 8.63 0.70
CA GLN A 116 -0.40 8.87 0.55
C GLN A 116 0.43 7.88 1.36
N VAL A 117 0.07 7.64 2.63
CA VAL A 117 0.72 6.63 3.47
C VAL A 117 0.59 5.24 2.85
N PHE A 118 -0.60 4.89 2.37
CA PHE A 118 -0.83 3.63 1.67
C PHE A 118 0.02 3.49 0.40
N PHE A 119 0.12 4.54 -0.43
CA PHE A 119 0.93 4.54 -1.65
C PHE A 119 2.44 4.54 -1.35
N GLN A 120 2.87 5.14 -0.24
CA GLN A 120 4.26 5.07 0.22
C GLN A 120 4.65 3.63 0.55
N GLN A 121 3.80 2.91 1.27
CA GLN A 121 4.00 1.48 1.57
C GLN A 121 4.02 0.61 0.31
N LYS A 122 3.40 1.07 -0.79
CA LYS A 122 3.40 0.39 -2.09
C LYS A 122 4.52 0.85 -3.04
N GLY A 123 5.35 1.82 -2.64
CA GLY A 123 6.42 2.37 -3.48
C GLY A 123 5.94 3.25 -4.63
N GLU A 124 4.70 3.77 -4.59
CA GLU A 124 4.11 4.56 -5.67
C GLU A 124 4.46 6.06 -5.54
N VAL A 125 5.73 6.41 -5.69
CA VAL A 125 6.25 7.78 -5.50
C VAL A 125 5.54 8.80 -6.40
N LYS A 126 5.28 8.44 -7.67
CA LYS A 126 4.60 9.32 -8.63
C LYS A 126 3.16 9.63 -8.21
N LEU A 127 2.43 8.64 -7.67
CA LEU A 127 1.06 8.86 -7.18
C LEU A 127 1.05 9.76 -5.94
N ILE A 128 2.04 9.66 -5.07
CA ILE A 128 2.16 10.54 -3.89
C ILE A 128 2.34 11.99 -4.32
N GLN A 129 3.18 12.27 -5.32
CA GLN A 129 3.37 13.62 -5.88
C GLN A 129 2.07 14.19 -6.45
N TYR A 130 1.29 13.38 -7.18
CA TYR A 130 -0.03 13.81 -7.65
C TYR A 130 -1.00 14.05 -6.50
N LEU A 131 -0.96 13.23 -5.43
CA LEU A 131 -1.77 13.45 -4.24
C LEU A 131 -1.36 14.71 -3.47
N ASP A 132 -0.09 15.10 -3.46
CA ASP A 132 0.35 16.37 -2.85
C ASP A 132 -0.26 17.57 -3.58
N GLU A 133 -0.24 17.54 -4.91
CA GLU A 133 -0.88 18.56 -5.75
C GLU A 133 -2.40 18.60 -5.52
N ILE A 134 -3.05 17.43 -5.49
CA ILE A 134 -4.49 17.30 -5.21
C ILE A 134 -4.84 17.79 -3.80
N ALA A 135 -4.02 17.50 -2.80
CA ALA A 135 -4.25 17.97 -1.43
C ALA A 135 -4.13 19.50 -1.35
N ALA A 136 -3.15 20.09 -2.05
CA ALA A 136 -3.02 21.54 -2.17
C ALA A 136 -4.23 22.17 -2.87
N PHE A 137 -4.72 21.54 -3.94
CA PHE A 137 -5.92 21.94 -4.67
C PHE A 137 -7.17 21.93 -3.77
N ALA A 138 -7.39 20.86 -3.00
CA ALA A 138 -8.50 20.74 -2.06
C ALA A 138 -8.44 21.79 -0.94
N ARG A 139 -7.24 22.07 -0.40
CA ARG A 139 -7.04 23.18 0.56
C ARG A 139 -7.40 24.52 -0.05
N GLN A 140 -7.01 24.77 -1.29
CA GLN A 140 -7.29 26.05 -1.95
C GLN A 140 -8.79 26.23 -2.24
N ILE A 141 -9.52 25.15 -2.58
CA ILE A 141 -10.99 25.15 -2.66
C ILE A 141 -11.60 25.61 -1.33
N MET A 142 -11.15 25.03 -0.20
CA MET A 142 -11.61 25.42 1.13
C MET A 142 -11.35 26.91 1.41
N VAL A 143 -10.14 27.38 1.13
CA VAL A 143 -9.74 28.77 1.36
C VAL A 143 -10.60 29.74 0.53
N SER A 144 -10.80 29.46 -0.76
CA SER A 144 -11.63 30.29 -1.65
C SER A 144 -13.12 30.27 -1.25
N GLU A 145 -13.62 29.16 -0.69
CA GLU A 145 -14.95 29.15 -0.08
C GLU A 145 -15.02 30.06 1.14
N VAL A 146 -14.11 29.87 2.10
CA VAL A 146 -14.08 30.64 3.35
C VAL A 146 -13.93 32.13 3.09
N LYS A 147 -13.12 32.53 2.10
CA LYS A 147 -12.91 33.93 1.75
C LYS A 147 -13.97 34.54 0.83
N GLU A 148 -14.89 33.74 0.29
CA GLU A 148 -15.83 34.17 -0.76
C GLU A 148 -15.16 34.71 -2.03
N GLU A 149 -13.96 34.23 -2.31
CA GLU A 149 -13.20 34.60 -3.50
C GLU A 149 -13.45 33.58 -4.62
N PRO A 150 -13.51 34.03 -5.89
CA PRO A 150 -13.52 33.12 -7.04
C PRO A 150 -12.33 32.15 -7.01
N PHE A 151 -12.59 30.86 -7.27
CA PHE A 151 -11.56 29.84 -7.35
C PHE A 151 -11.09 29.67 -8.81
N HIS A 152 -9.81 29.95 -9.04
CA HIS A 152 -9.16 29.83 -10.35
C HIS A 152 -8.04 28.81 -10.31
N TRP A 153 -7.91 28.04 -11.38
CA TRP A 153 -6.85 27.04 -11.55
C TRP A 153 -6.58 26.81 -13.04
N GLU A 154 -5.32 26.54 -13.37
CA GLU A 154 -4.87 26.33 -14.74
C GLU A 154 -4.69 24.85 -15.07
N THR A 155 -4.04 24.13 -14.15
CA THR A 155 -3.72 22.73 -14.30
C THR A 155 -3.97 21.96 -13.00
N LEU A 156 -4.20 20.67 -13.16
CA LEU A 156 -4.23 19.69 -12.09
C LEU A 156 -3.65 18.39 -12.66
N ILE A 157 -2.70 17.77 -11.95
CA ILE A 157 -1.92 16.61 -12.39
C ILE A 157 -1.24 16.83 -13.75
N GLY A 158 -0.85 18.09 -14.03
CA GLY A 158 -0.25 18.51 -15.30
C GLY A 158 -1.23 18.61 -16.49
N LEU A 159 -2.54 18.56 -16.24
CA LEU A 159 -3.58 18.63 -17.27
C LEU A 159 -4.52 19.82 -17.04
N ASN A 160 -4.91 20.49 -18.11
CA ASN A 160 -5.91 21.55 -18.03
C ASN A 160 -7.35 20.98 -17.90
N PRO A 161 -8.37 21.81 -17.59
CA PRO A 161 -9.74 21.33 -17.38
C PRO A 161 -10.34 20.56 -18.57
N GLN A 162 -10.00 20.97 -19.79
CA GLN A 162 -10.51 20.35 -21.02
C GLN A 162 -9.82 19.01 -21.30
N GLU A 163 -8.51 18.91 -21.03
CA GLU A 163 -7.75 17.67 -21.14
C GLU A 163 -8.20 16.64 -20.10
N LEU A 164 -8.44 17.06 -18.85
CA LEU A 164 -9.01 16.19 -17.81
C LEU A 164 -10.36 15.64 -18.25
N ARG A 165 -11.19 16.46 -18.89
CA ARG A 165 -12.46 16.01 -19.47
C ARG A 165 -12.23 14.99 -20.58
N GLU A 166 -11.44 15.35 -21.58
CA GLU A 166 -11.21 14.52 -22.76
C GLU A 166 -10.65 13.14 -22.38
N ARG A 167 -9.63 13.09 -21.52
CA ARG A 167 -8.99 11.82 -21.11
C ARG A 167 -9.90 10.96 -20.25
N SER A 168 -10.68 11.56 -19.35
CA SER A 168 -11.61 10.80 -18.50
C SER A 168 -12.82 10.22 -19.26
N HIS A 169 -13.24 10.84 -20.37
CA HIS A 169 -14.30 10.32 -21.24
C HIS A 169 -13.82 9.31 -22.28
N HIS A 170 -12.53 9.29 -22.61
CA HIS A 170 -11.97 8.41 -23.65
C HIS A 170 -10.84 7.51 -23.13
N PRO A 171 -11.04 6.72 -22.07
CA PRO A 171 -9.96 5.93 -21.46
C PRO A 171 -9.35 4.90 -22.41
N LYS A 172 -10.12 4.34 -23.36
CA LYS A 172 -9.60 3.41 -24.37
C LYS A 172 -8.56 4.06 -25.28
N LYS A 173 -8.78 5.32 -25.66
CA LYS A 173 -7.87 6.10 -26.51
C LYS A 173 -6.56 6.45 -25.81
N TYR A 174 -6.61 6.77 -24.52
CA TYR A 174 -5.46 7.30 -23.79
C TYR A 174 -4.70 6.27 -22.94
N PHE A 175 -5.39 5.23 -22.46
CA PHE A 175 -4.84 4.24 -21.53
C PHE A 175 -5.01 2.79 -22.02
N GLY A 176 -5.68 2.57 -23.16
CA GLY A 176 -5.89 1.24 -23.73
C GLY A 176 -6.90 0.38 -22.95
N ILE A 177 -7.65 0.95 -22.00
CA ILE A 177 -8.63 0.23 -21.18
C ILE A 177 -10.06 0.63 -21.53
N GLU A 178 -10.99 -0.33 -21.49
CA GLU A 178 -12.41 -0.03 -21.60
C GLU A 178 -12.98 0.46 -20.27
N HIS A 179 -14.14 1.13 -20.32
CA HIS A 179 -14.91 1.44 -19.11
C HIS A 179 -15.38 0.13 -18.48
N THR A 180 -14.60 -0.37 -17.53
CA THR A 180 -14.88 -1.62 -16.82
C THR A 180 -15.42 -1.31 -15.42
N PRO A 181 -16.36 -2.12 -14.90
CA PRO A 181 -16.77 -2.04 -13.51
C PRO A 181 -15.57 -2.25 -12.57
N LEU A 182 -15.64 -1.69 -11.35
CA LEU A 182 -14.65 -2.01 -10.33
C LEU A 182 -14.66 -3.51 -10.05
N SER A 183 -13.48 -4.11 -10.04
CA SER A 183 -13.24 -5.50 -9.65
C SER A 183 -12.07 -5.58 -8.69
N TYR A 184 -12.09 -6.56 -7.78
CA TYR A 184 -10.95 -6.84 -6.90
C TYR A 184 -9.68 -7.18 -7.71
N THR A 185 -9.85 -7.70 -8.93
CA THR A 185 -8.77 -8.03 -9.86
C THR A 185 -8.02 -6.80 -10.37
N ASN A 186 -8.59 -5.59 -10.23
CA ASN A 186 -7.93 -4.35 -10.67
C ASN A 186 -6.83 -3.90 -9.68
N GLY A 187 -6.69 -4.57 -8.54
CA GLY A 187 -5.64 -4.33 -7.56
C GLY A 187 -5.97 -3.23 -6.54
N SER A 188 -5.25 -3.28 -5.42
CA SER A 188 -5.50 -2.42 -4.26
C SER A 188 -5.25 -0.92 -4.51
N ILE A 189 -4.32 -0.56 -5.40
CA ILE A 189 -4.03 0.84 -5.77
C ILE A 189 -5.21 1.44 -6.54
N VAL A 190 -5.69 0.73 -7.57
CA VAL A 190 -6.86 1.15 -8.37
C VAL A 190 -8.09 1.28 -7.48
N ALA A 191 -8.30 0.33 -6.56
CA ALA A 191 -9.39 0.40 -5.58
C ALA A 191 -9.29 1.64 -4.67
N LYS A 192 -8.10 1.99 -4.15
CA LYS A 192 -7.90 3.18 -3.32
C LYS A 192 -8.11 4.48 -4.12
N LEU A 193 -7.68 4.55 -5.38
CA LEU A 193 -7.94 5.71 -6.25
C LEU A 193 -9.44 5.89 -6.52
N HIS A 194 -10.17 4.80 -6.76
CA HIS A 194 -11.62 4.86 -6.92
C HIS A 194 -12.35 5.23 -5.62
N HIS A 195 -11.85 4.81 -4.46
CA HIS A 195 -12.37 5.24 -3.17
C HIS A 195 -12.28 6.77 -3.03
N LEU A 196 -11.10 7.35 -3.28
CA LEU A 196 -10.93 8.81 -3.27
C LEU A 196 -11.80 9.51 -4.31
N ARG A 197 -11.96 8.93 -5.51
CA ARG A 197 -12.89 9.44 -6.51
C ARG A 197 -14.31 9.49 -5.99
N ALA A 198 -14.78 8.41 -5.37
CA ALA A 198 -16.13 8.34 -4.81
C ALA A 198 -16.30 9.38 -3.69
N LYS A 199 -15.29 9.53 -2.84
CA LYS A 199 -15.29 10.55 -1.79
C LYS A 199 -15.33 11.97 -2.34
N CYS A 200 -14.55 12.28 -3.37
CA CYS A 200 -14.59 13.58 -4.05
C CYS A 200 -15.99 13.88 -4.63
N ARG A 201 -16.67 12.87 -5.19
CA ARG A 201 -18.05 13.02 -5.67
C ARG A 201 -19.05 13.23 -4.54
N GLU A 202 -18.83 12.60 -3.39
CA GLU A 202 -19.62 12.89 -2.18
C GLU A 202 -19.45 14.36 -1.77
N VAL A 203 -18.22 14.87 -1.72
CA VAL A 203 -17.94 16.30 -1.43
C VAL A 203 -18.65 17.22 -2.43
N GLU A 204 -18.63 16.88 -3.72
CA GLU A 204 -19.37 17.60 -4.78
C GLU A 204 -20.89 17.64 -4.51
N LEU A 205 -21.49 16.57 -4.01
CA LEU A 205 -22.91 16.55 -3.64
C LEU A 205 -23.20 17.49 -2.46
N TYR A 206 -22.32 17.54 -1.45
CA TYR A 206 -22.46 18.49 -0.36
C TYR A 206 -22.24 19.94 -0.82
N ALA A 207 -21.35 20.19 -1.77
CA ALA A 207 -21.17 21.51 -2.39
C ALA A 207 -22.46 21.95 -3.10
N ASN A 208 -23.08 21.06 -3.88
CA ASN A 208 -24.36 21.34 -4.53
C ASN A 208 -25.46 21.65 -3.50
N ARG A 209 -25.56 20.87 -2.41
CA ARG A 209 -26.51 21.16 -1.32
C ARG A 209 -26.28 22.52 -0.66
N ALA A 210 -25.04 23.00 -0.65
CA ALA A 210 -24.67 24.25 -0.01
C ALA A 210 -24.85 25.49 -0.90
N PHE A 211 -24.65 25.34 -2.21
CA PHE A 211 -24.52 26.47 -3.13
C PHE A 211 -25.55 26.50 -4.25
N THR A 212 -26.30 25.42 -4.47
CA THR A 212 -27.35 25.34 -5.47
C THR A 212 -28.72 25.57 -4.82
N ASP A 213 -29.51 26.47 -5.39
CA ASP A 213 -30.88 26.73 -4.96
C ASP A 213 -31.88 25.71 -5.54
N GLU A 214 -33.14 25.80 -5.11
CA GLU A 214 -34.22 24.89 -5.53
C GLU A 214 -34.55 24.99 -7.04
N THR A 215 -34.16 26.07 -7.70
CA THR A 215 -34.35 26.29 -9.14
C THR A 215 -33.17 25.80 -9.98
N GLY A 216 -32.10 25.33 -9.34
CA GLY A 216 -30.86 24.88 -9.98
C GLY A 216 -29.82 25.98 -10.17
N GLY A 217 -30.06 27.20 -9.70
CA GLY A 217 -29.10 28.29 -9.70
C GLY A 217 -27.97 28.03 -8.71
N CYS A 218 -26.72 27.99 -9.17
CA CYS A 218 -25.56 27.78 -8.31
C CYS A 218 -24.74 29.06 -8.13
N ARG A 219 -24.52 29.45 -6.87
CA ARG A 219 -23.72 30.65 -6.52
C ARG A 219 -22.20 30.42 -6.58
N ARG A 220 -21.75 29.17 -6.56
CA ARG A 220 -20.33 28.76 -6.55
C ARG A 220 -20.04 27.69 -7.62
N THR A 221 -20.36 28.02 -8.87
CA THR A 221 -20.13 27.13 -10.01
C THR A 221 -18.65 26.80 -10.19
N ASP A 222 -17.76 27.73 -9.83
CA ASP A 222 -16.31 27.57 -9.78
C ASP A 222 -15.87 26.38 -8.92
N LEU A 223 -16.40 26.27 -7.69
CA LEU A 223 -16.06 25.18 -6.77
C LEU A 223 -16.61 23.84 -7.25
N ILE A 224 -17.85 23.83 -7.77
CA ILE A 224 -18.48 22.60 -8.29
C ILE A 224 -17.71 22.09 -9.49
N GLN A 225 -17.33 22.97 -10.43
CA GLN A 225 -16.52 22.59 -11.59
C GLN A 225 -15.15 22.06 -11.18
N ALA A 226 -14.50 22.69 -10.18
CA ALA A 226 -13.22 22.23 -9.65
C ALA A 226 -13.32 20.81 -9.06
N LEU A 227 -14.30 20.54 -8.19
CA LEU A 227 -14.54 19.20 -7.61
C LEU A 227 -14.87 18.16 -8.68
N ASN A 228 -15.65 18.55 -9.69
CA ASN A 228 -16.01 17.69 -10.80
C ASN A 228 -14.77 17.27 -11.62
N ARG A 229 -13.86 18.22 -11.90
CA ARG A 229 -12.58 17.94 -12.57
C ARG A 229 -11.61 17.17 -11.69
N LEU A 230 -11.61 17.41 -10.38
CA LEU A 230 -10.84 16.63 -9.42
C LEU A 230 -11.27 15.15 -9.40
N SER A 231 -12.58 14.89 -9.48
CA SER A 231 -13.13 13.54 -9.66
C SER A 231 -12.65 12.89 -10.98
N SER A 232 -12.52 13.67 -12.06
CA SER A 232 -11.93 13.19 -13.32
C SER A 232 -10.44 12.86 -13.18
N ALA A 233 -9.67 13.65 -12.40
CA ALA A 233 -8.26 13.40 -12.16
C ALA A 233 -8.03 12.04 -11.48
N PHE A 234 -8.77 11.70 -10.41
CA PHE A 234 -8.66 10.37 -9.80
C PHE A 234 -9.00 9.24 -10.74
N TYR A 235 -9.99 9.45 -11.62
CA TYR A 235 -10.30 8.43 -12.62
C TYR A 235 -9.17 8.24 -13.62
N ILE A 236 -8.58 9.33 -14.10
CA ILE A 236 -7.42 9.29 -14.98
C ILE A 236 -6.27 8.55 -14.31
N LEU A 237 -5.96 8.84 -13.04
CA LEU A 237 -4.93 8.12 -12.30
C LEU A 237 -5.25 6.62 -12.18
N ALA A 238 -6.51 6.28 -11.89
CA ALA A 238 -6.95 4.88 -11.83
C ALA A 238 -6.80 4.19 -13.19
N CYS A 239 -7.16 4.87 -14.28
CA CYS A 239 -6.99 4.37 -15.64
C CYS A 239 -5.52 4.26 -16.05
N GLU A 240 -4.66 5.21 -15.64
CA GLU A 240 -3.23 5.15 -15.88
C GLU A 240 -2.64 3.93 -15.18
N VAL A 241 -2.98 3.70 -13.91
CA VAL A 241 -2.53 2.51 -13.15
C VAL A 241 -3.04 1.21 -13.77
N GLN A 242 -4.32 1.15 -14.15
CA GLN A 242 -4.92 -0.04 -14.76
C GLN A 242 -4.44 -0.29 -16.18
N GLY A 243 -4.15 0.78 -16.93
CA GLY A 243 -3.62 0.76 -18.29
C GLY A 243 -2.11 0.56 -18.37
N ARG A 244 -1.43 0.38 -17.22
CA ARG A 244 -0.09 -0.21 -17.16
C ARG A 244 -0.20 -1.66 -17.70
N LYS A 245 -0.18 -1.82 -19.04
CA LYS A 245 -0.22 -3.10 -19.77
C LYS A 245 0.65 -4.08 -19.02
N ASP A 246 0.03 -5.10 -18.40
CA ASP A 246 0.69 -6.13 -17.58
C ASP A 246 2.10 -5.72 -17.15
N GLN A 247 2.15 -4.65 -16.37
CA GLN A 247 3.03 -4.66 -15.24
C GLN A 247 2.18 -5.12 -14.05
N ASP A 248 1.63 -6.34 -14.10
CA ASP A 248 2.02 -7.24 -13.00
C ASP A 248 3.51 -7.04 -12.96
N PRO A 249 4.13 -6.47 -11.90
CA PRO A 249 5.57 -6.38 -11.91
C PRO A 249 5.99 -7.78 -12.33
N ALA A 250 6.72 -7.91 -13.43
CA ALA A 250 7.43 -9.16 -13.68
C ALA A 250 8.30 -9.28 -12.43
N GLY A 251 7.78 -10.04 -11.46
CA GLY A 251 7.65 -9.53 -10.10
C GLY A 251 8.97 -9.35 -9.42
N LYS A 252 9.61 -8.18 -9.55
CA LYS A 252 11.00 -7.96 -9.11
C LYS A 252 11.76 -9.29 -9.12
N THR A 253 11.78 -9.92 -10.30
CA THR A 253 12.26 -11.30 -10.41
C THR A 253 13.77 -11.27 -10.51
N VAL A 254 14.37 -12.27 -9.89
CA VAL A 254 15.82 -12.45 -9.87
C VAL A 254 16.13 -13.88 -10.32
N PRO A 255 17.06 -14.08 -11.26
CA PRO A 255 17.57 -15.41 -11.57
C PRO A 255 18.31 -15.98 -10.35
N ILE A 256 18.24 -17.30 -10.18
CA ILE A 256 18.84 -17.97 -9.02
C ILE A 256 20.11 -18.69 -9.48
N GLY A 257 21.25 -18.26 -8.92
CA GLY A 257 22.53 -18.96 -9.01
C GLY A 257 22.67 -19.93 -7.83
N ILE A 258 23.02 -21.18 -8.14
CA ILE A 258 23.27 -22.22 -7.13
C ILE A 258 24.77 -22.39 -6.97
N SER A 259 25.24 -22.19 -5.74
CA SER A 259 26.64 -22.30 -5.39
C SER A 259 26.92 -23.67 -4.79
N ASN A 260 27.72 -24.48 -5.49
CA ASN A 260 28.32 -25.68 -4.92
C ASN A 260 29.56 -25.28 -4.10
N ARG A 261 30.08 -26.22 -3.29
CA ARG A 261 31.28 -26.00 -2.49
C ARG A 261 32.46 -25.50 -3.33
N HIS A 262 33.12 -24.46 -2.85
CA HIS A 262 34.24 -23.86 -3.56
C HIS A 262 35.14 -23.06 -2.60
N VAL A 263 36.29 -22.63 -3.12
CA VAL A 263 37.27 -21.84 -2.38
C VAL A 263 37.68 -20.61 -3.20
N HIS A 264 37.79 -19.48 -2.52
CA HIS A 264 38.56 -18.33 -2.98
C HIS A 264 39.91 -18.33 -2.28
N LEU A 265 40.99 -18.07 -3.01
CA LEU A 265 42.35 -18.06 -2.44
C LEU A 265 42.91 -16.64 -2.34
N SER A 266 43.73 -16.42 -1.32
CA SER A 266 44.69 -15.32 -1.28
C SER A 266 45.85 -15.57 -2.25
N GLN A 267 46.59 -14.52 -2.60
CA GLN A 267 47.79 -14.67 -3.44
C GLN A 267 48.86 -15.54 -2.76
N ASP A 268 49.04 -15.39 -1.45
CA ASP A 268 50.04 -16.16 -0.69
C ASP A 268 49.67 -17.63 -0.59
N ASP A 269 48.38 -17.93 -0.38
CA ASP A 269 47.91 -19.31 -0.32
C ASP A 269 47.91 -19.97 -1.71
N LEU A 270 47.65 -19.22 -2.78
CA LEU A 270 47.83 -19.72 -4.15
C LEU A 270 49.26 -20.19 -4.37
N ARG A 271 50.24 -19.38 -3.95
CA ARG A 271 51.67 -19.72 -4.05
C ARG A 271 52.03 -20.94 -3.21
N ALA A 272 51.55 -21.02 -1.98
CA ALA A 272 51.80 -22.15 -1.09
C ALA A 272 51.21 -23.46 -1.62
N LEU A 273 50.06 -23.40 -2.31
CA LEU A 273 49.33 -24.58 -2.79
C LEU A 273 49.78 -25.03 -4.19
N PHE A 274 50.17 -24.10 -5.07
CA PHE A 274 50.44 -24.35 -6.50
C PHE A 274 51.85 -23.93 -6.98
N GLY A 275 52.58 -23.11 -6.22
CA GLY A 275 53.94 -22.64 -6.54
C GLY A 275 54.03 -21.11 -6.71
N GLU A 276 55.22 -20.54 -6.47
CA GLU A 276 55.47 -19.08 -6.44
C GLU A 276 54.98 -18.30 -7.68
N ASP A 277 55.18 -18.88 -8.86
CA ASP A 277 54.88 -18.24 -10.15
C ASP A 277 53.54 -18.70 -10.75
N HIS A 278 52.70 -19.40 -9.99
CA HIS A 278 51.44 -19.95 -10.51
C HIS A 278 50.33 -18.89 -10.55
N GLU A 279 49.64 -18.81 -11.69
CA GLU A 279 48.43 -18.00 -11.87
C GLU A 279 47.20 -18.91 -12.11
N LEU A 280 46.03 -18.49 -11.62
CA LEU A 280 44.80 -19.25 -11.82
C LEU A 280 44.43 -19.33 -13.30
N THR A 281 44.24 -20.54 -13.80
CA THR A 281 43.88 -20.75 -15.20
C THR A 281 42.37 -20.64 -15.38
N PHE A 282 41.92 -19.70 -16.22
CA PHE A 282 40.50 -19.58 -16.56
C PHE A 282 39.93 -20.89 -17.13
N GLN A 283 38.80 -21.35 -16.58
CA GLN A 283 38.01 -22.44 -17.14
C GLN A 283 36.65 -21.97 -17.66
N LYS A 284 35.89 -21.23 -16.84
CA LYS A 284 34.53 -20.79 -17.18
C LYS A 284 34.18 -19.50 -16.46
N ALA A 285 33.61 -18.53 -17.18
CA ALA A 285 33.07 -17.31 -16.59
C ALA A 285 31.86 -17.62 -15.71
N LEU A 286 31.75 -16.91 -14.58
CA LEU A 286 30.56 -16.93 -13.73
C LEU A 286 29.60 -15.80 -14.15
N SER A 287 28.43 -15.78 -13.51
CA SER A 287 27.39 -14.77 -13.73
C SER A 287 27.81 -13.36 -13.33
N GLN A 288 28.57 -13.24 -12.24
CA GLN A 288 29.10 -11.97 -11.77
C GLN A 288 30.31 -11.54 -12.61
N PRO A 289 30.37 -10.28 -13.06
CA PRO A 289 31.49 -9.74 -13.83
C PRO A 289 32.85 -10.05 -13.21
N ASP A 290 33.81 -10.38 -14.07
CA ASP A 290 35.21 -10.72 -13.73
C ASP A 290 35.43 -11.92 -12.80
N GLN A 291 34.37 -12.59 -12.34
CA GLN A 291 34.49 -13.83 -11.57
C GLN A 291 34.53 -15.06 -12.51
N PHE A 292 35.38 -16.03 -12.19
CA PHE A 292 35.52 -17.24 -13.00
C PHE A 292 35.79 -18.49 -12.15
N ALA A 293 35.35 -19.65 -12.64
CA ALA A 293 35.82 -20.93 -12.17
C ALA A 293 37.20 -21.22 -12.80
N ALA A 294 38.19 -21.53 -11.97
CA ALA A 294 39.53 -21.88 -12.40
C ALA A 294 39.63 -23.38 -12.73
N LYS A 295 40.60 -23.80 -13.56
CA LYS A 295 40.84 -25.22 -13.86
C LYS A 295 41.32 -25.99 -12.64
N GLU A 296 42.05 -25.30 -11.78
CA GLU A 296 42.62 -25.77 -10.54
C GLU A 296 41.54 -26.19 -9.54
N THR A 297 41.89 -27.19 -8.73
CA THR A 297 41.07 -27.66 -7.62
C THR A 297 41.95 -28.01 -6.44
N VAL A 298 41.38 -28.00 -5.24
CA VAL A 298 42.06 -28.34 -3.98
C VAL A 298 41.32 -29.45 -3.25
N THR A 299 41.99 -30.06 -2.28
CA THR A 299 41.35 -30.96 -1.31
C THR A 299 41.14 -30.24 0.01
N LEU A 300 39.91 -30.24 0.52
CA LEU A 300 39.58 -29.70 1.85
C LEU A 300 39.52 -30.84 2.86
N VAL A 301 40.24 -30.71 3.97
CA VAL A 301 40.35 -31.72 5.02
C VAL A 301 39.90 -31.12 6.34
N GLY A 302 38.85 -31.70 6.94
CA GLY A 302 38.38 -31.40 8.28
C GLY A 302 38.62 -32.57 9.24
N PRO A 303 38.25 -32.41 10.52
CA PRO A 303 38.50 -33.42 11.56
C PRO A 303 37.93 -34.82 11.28
N LYS A 304 36.80 -34.92 10.55
CA LYS A 304 36.11 -36.20 10.28
C LYS A 304 36.27 -36.72 8.85
N GLY A 305 36.65 -35.88 7.91
CA GLY A 305 36.57 -36.24 6.50
C GLY A 305 37.25 -35.25 5.57
N ARG A 306 37.14 -35.53 4.27
CA ARG A 306 37.71 -34.68 3.21
C ARG A 306 36.79 -34.56 2.00
N PHE A 307 37.01 -33.51 1.22
CA PHE A 307 36.48 -33.35 -0.13
C PHE A 307 37.64 -33.10 -1.09
N GLU A 308 37.75 -33.95 -2.10
CA GLU A 308 38.71 -33.80 -3.19
C GLU A 308 38.07 -33.02 -4.34
N ASN A 309 38.90 -32.47 -5.23
CA ASN A 309 38.47 -31.75 -6.43
C ASN A 309 37.52 -30.56 -6.14
N VAL A 310 37.73 -29.86 -5.03
CA VAL A 310 36.96 -28.66 -4.69
C VAL A 310 37.39 -27.51 -5.59
N ARG A 311 36.42 -26.87 -6.24
CA ARG A 311 36.64 -25.83 -7.26
C ARG A 311 37.23 -24.56 -6.63
N ILE A 312 38.19 -23.94 -7.32
CA ILE A 312 38.68 -22.60 -6.99
C ILE A 312 37.94 -21.57 -7.86
N LEU A 313 37.49 -20.48 -7.25
CA LEU A 313 36.88 -19.34 -7.94
C LEU A 313 37.83 -18.14 -7.91
N GLY A 314 38.19 -17.65 -9.09
CA GLY A 314 39.04 -16.49 -9.31
C GLY A 314 38.25 -15.19 -9.53
N PRO A 315 38.94 -14.04 -9.51
CA PRO A 315 40.38 -13.88 -9.25
C PRO A 315 40.74 -14.14 -7.78
N VAL A 316 42.04 -14.15 -7.47
CA VAL A 316 42.51 -14.17 -6.08
C VAL A 316 41.91 -13.01 -5.29
N ARG A 317 41.66 -13.24 -4.00
CA ARG A 317 41.10 -12.25 -3.07
C ARG A 317 42.14 -11.86 -2.03
N LYS A 318 41.79 -10.92 -1.16
CA LYS A 318 42.67 -10.50 -0.05
C LYS A 318 42.89 -11.61 0.98
N SER A 319 41.90 -12.49 1.16
CA SER A 319 41.93 -13.56 2.15
C SER A 319 41.30 -14.82 1.56
N THR A 320 41.82 -15.98 1.97
CA THR A 320 41.26 -17.27 1.60
C THR A 320 39.93 -17.52 2.31
N GLN A 321 38.95 -18.07 1.58
CA GLN A 321 37.62 -18.38 2.09
C GLN A 321 37.11 -19.67 1.45
N ALA A 322 36.61 -20.59 2.28
CA ALA A 322 35.93 -21.78 1.83
C ALA A 322 34.43 -21.65 2.08
N GLU A 323 33.62 -21.77 1.02
CA GLU A 323 32.16 -21.72 1.09
C GLU A 323 31.61 -23.15 0.95
N LEU A 324 30.93 -23.62 1.99
CA LEU A 324 30.44 -24.99 2.15
C LEU A 324 28.95 -25.00 2.48
N SER A 325 28.23 -26.08 2.14
CA SER A 325 26.87 -26.26 2.67
C SER A 325 26.89 -26.78 4.11
N VAL A 326 25.74 -26.72 4.80
CA VAL A 326 25.60 -27.31 6.15
C VAL A 326 25.92 -28.81 6.11
N THR A 327 25.45 -29.51 5.08
CA THR A 327 25.74 -30.94 4.86
C THR A 327 27.23 -31.21 4.71
N ASP A 328 27.95 -30.34 4.00
CA ASP A 328 29.40 -30.46 3.84
C ASP A 328 30.16 -30.28 5.16
N CYS A 329 29.74 -29.31 5.98
CA CYS A 329 30.31 -29.09 7.31
C CYS A 329 30.19 -30.35 8.19
N PHE A 330 29.04 -31.02 8.18
CA PHE A 330 28.86 -32.27 8.92
C PHE A 330 29.82 -33.37 8.47
N LYS A 331 30.02 -33.53 7.16
CA LYS A 331 30.94 -34.55 6.61
C LYS A 331 32.40 -34.26 6.97
N LEU A 332 32.80 -32.99 6.96
CA LEU A 332 34.14 -32.58 7.38
C LEU A 332 34.31 -32.60 8.90
N GLY A 333 33.23 -32.61 9.67
CA GLY A 333 33.29 -32.51 11.13
C GLY A 333 33.58 -31.09 11.63
N ILE A 334 33.17 -30.09 10.85
CA ILE A 334 33.34 -28.67 11.15
C ILE A 334 32.00 -28.12 11.61
N LYS A 335 31.99 -27.22 12.60
CA LYS A 335 30.76 -26.54 13.03
C LYS A 335 30.27 -25.60 11.93
N PRO A 336 29.03 -25.73 11.41
CA PRO A 336 28.52 -24.80 10.41
C PRO A 336 28.33 -23.42 11.03
N VAL A 337 28.81 -22.38 10.33
CA VAL A 337 28.65 -20.97 10.71
C VAL A 337 28.20 -20.19 9.48
N ILE A 338 26.97 -19.67 9.52
CA ILE A 338 26.41 -18.88 8.42
C ILE A 338 27.00 -17.47 8.45
N ARG A 339 27.56 -17.01 7.32
CA ARG A 339 28.14 -15.67 7.18
C ARG A 339 27.98 -15.10 5.78
N ASP A 340 27.95 -13.77 5.72
CA ASP A 340 28.14 -13.04 4.48
C ASP A 340 29.61 -13.14 4.03
N SER A 341 29.82 -13.27 2.72
CA SER A 341 31.16 -13.39 2.12
C SER A 341 32.07 -12.24 2.56
N GLY A 342 33.28 -12.56 3.05
CA GLY A 342 34.24 -11.62 3.60
C GLY A 342 34.18 -11.40 5.13
N ARG A 343 33.19 -11.95 5.85
CA ARG A 343 33.09 -11.86 7.32
C ARG A 343 33.65 -13.09 8.03
N HIS A 344 34.96 -13.11 8.24
CA HIS A 344 35.67 -14.29 8.75
C HIS A 344 35.74 -14.41 10.27
N GLU A 345 35.43 -13.37 11.05
CA GLU A 345 35.67 -13.42 12.51
C GLU A 345 34.85 -14.52 13.21
N GLY A 346 35.47 -15.40 13.99
CA GLY A 346 34.75 -16.47 14.70
C GLY A 346 34.21 -17.58 13.79
N THR A 347 34.73 -17.68 12.56
CA THR A 347 34.49 -18.82 11.66
C THR A 347 35.54 -19.90 11.90
N PRO A 348 35.21 -21.18 11.68
CA PRO A 348 36.19 -22.25 11.81
C PRO A 348 37.22 -22.23 10.68
N GLY A 349 38.28 -22.98 10.92
CA GLY A 349 39.34 -23.30 9.98
C GLY A 349 39.21 -24.69 9.36
N LEU A 350 40.11 -24.99 8.42
CA LEU A 350 40.34 -26.33 7.88
C LEU A 350 41.71 -26.41 7.19
N LYS A 351 42.13 -27.62 6.82
CA LYS A 351 43.35 -27.82 6.03
C LYS A 351 43.04 -27.90 4.54
N ILE A 352 43.76 -27.12 3.73
CA ILE A 352 43.67 -27.10 2.27
C ILE A 352 44.93 -27.77 1.71
N LEU A 353 44.75 -28.77 0.84
CA LEU A 353 45.85 -29.44 0.15
C LEU A 353 45.82 -29.08 -1.34
N GLY A 354 46.95 -28.59 -1.84
CA GLY A 354 47.22 -28.35 -3.24
C GLY A 354 48.22 -29.37 -3.80
N PRO A 355 48.56 -29.29 -5.09
CA PRO A 355 49.50 -30.21 -5.73
C PRO A 355 50.93 -30.14 -5.19
N VAL A 356 51.39 -28.97 -4.72
CA VAL A 356 52.79 -28.77 -4.27
C VAL A 356 52.93 -28.45 -2.79
N GLY A 357 51.82 -28.21 -2.08
CA GLY A 357 51.84 -27.82 -0.68
C GLY A 357 50.49 -27.86 0.00
N ASN A 358 50.43 -27.31 1.21
CA ASN A 358 49.23 -27.27 2.04
C ASN A 358 49.18 -26.00 2.88
N VAL A 359 47.97 -25.58 3.22
CA VAL A 359 47.69 -24.42 4.08
C VAL A 359 46.76 -24.88 5.20
N GLU A 360 47.07 -24.47 6.43
CA GLU A 360 46.16 -24.60 7.57
C GLU A 360 45.47 -23.25 7.79
N LEU A 361 44.20 -23.20 7.41
CA LEU A 361 43.37 -22.01 7.56
C LEU A 361 42.84 -21.99 8.99
N GLU A 362 43.15 -20.96 9.78
CA GLU A 362 42.64 -20.82 11.15
C GLU A 362 41.17 -20.36 11.19
N ALA A 363 40.79 -19.51 10.23
CA ALA A 363 39.44 -18.98 10.06
C ALA A 363 39.18 -18.68 8.58
N GLY A 364 37.92 -18.77 8.14
CA GLY A 364 37.50 -18.50 6.77
C GLY A 364 36.61 -19.58 6.15
N VAL A 365 36.21 -20.60 6.91
CA VAL A 365 35.23 -21.61 6.47
C VAL A 365 33.83 -21.15 6.85
N ILE A 366 32.97 -20.93 5.87
CA ILE A 366 31.60 -20.43 6.08
C ILE A 366 30.55 -21.27 5.37
N VAL A 367 29.35 -21.25 5.92
CA VAL A 367 28.13 -21.51 5.15
C VAL A 367 27.69 -20.17 4.58
N ALA A 368 27.63 -20.06 3.25
CA ALA A 368 27.34 -18.79 2.59
C ALA A 368 25.92 -18.32 2.93
N GLY A 369 25.79 -17.13 3.51
CA GLY A 369 24.50 -16.50 3.72
C GLY A 369 23.85 -16.14 2.38
N ARG A 370 22.59 -16.50 2.18
CA ARG A 370 21.83 -16.15 0.98
C ARG A 370 21.76 -14.64 0.75
N HIS A 371 21.95 -14.23 -0.49
CA HIS A 371 21.97 -12.82 -0.87
C HIS A 371 21.57 -12.62 -2.33
N ILE A 372 21.23 -11.38 -2.66
CA ILE A 372 20.99 -10.91 -4.02
C ILE A 372 22.03 -9.85 -4.35
N HIS A 373 22.77 -10.07 -5.43
CA HIS A 373 23.55 -9.03 -6.08
C HIS A 373 22.61 -8.20 -6.96
N LEU A 374 22.66 -6.87 -6.86
CA LEU A 374 21.94 -5.94 -7.72
C LEU A 374 22.90 -4.89 -8.31
N HIS A 375 22.69 -4.55 -9.60
CA HIS A 375 23.27 -3.33 -10.13
C HIS A 375 22.66 -2.10 -9.45
N THR A 376 23.36 -0.97 -9.43
CA THR A 376 22.83 0.29 -8.86
C THR A 376 21.50 0.72 -9.49
N ASP A 377 21.31 0.45 -10.78
CA ASP A 377 20.04 0.71 -11.47
C ASP A 377 18.94 -0.26 -11.06
N ASP A 378 19.23 -1.56 -10.94
CA ASP A 378 18.25 -2.55 -10.44
C ASP A 378 17.79 -2.22 -9.02
N ALA A 379 18.72 -1.80 -8.15
CA ALA A 379 18.41 -1.40 -6.78
C ALA A 379 17.52 -0.16 -6.75
N ARG A 380 17.79 0.84 -7.62
CA ARG A 380 16.93 2.02 -7.80
C ARG A 380 15.53 1.62 -8.26
N ASP A 381 15.44 0.79 -9.29
CA ASP A 381 14.17 0.29 -9.84
C ASP A 381 13.38 -0.50 -8.79
N TRP A 382 14.09 -1.22 -7.92
CA TRP A 382 13.47 -1.99 -6.85
C TRP A 382 13.26 -1.18 -5.58
N SER A 383 13.69 0.08 -5.53
CA SER A 383 13.67 0.92 -4.33
C SER A 383 14.32 0.25 -3.12
N LEU A 384 15.42 -0.48 -3.36
CA LEU A 384 16.23 -1.16 -2.35
C LEU A 384 17.60 -0.49 -2.22
N LYS A 385 18.24 -0.69 -1.08
CA LYS A 385 19.58 -0.19 -0.75
C LYS A 385 20.50 -1.34 -0.38
N ASP A 386 21.81 -1.09 -0.45
CA ASP A 386 22.81 -2.02 0.07
C ASP A 386 22.57 -2.27 1.56
N GLY A 387 22.59 -3.55 1.95
CA GLY A 387 22.35 -3.97 3.32
C GLY A 387 20.88 -4.26 3.68
N ASP A 388 19.91 -3.94 2.80
CA ASP A 388 18.51 -4.28 3.04
C ASP A 388 18.31 -5.81 3.16
N ARG A 389 17.32 -6.23 3.94
CA ARG A 389 16.91 -7.63 4.09
C ARG A 389 15.50 -7.81 3.55
N VAL A 390 15.33 -8.77 2.65
CA VAL A 390 14.06 -8.98 1.92
C VAL A 390 13.57 -10.42 2.03
N ARG A 391 12.32 -10.63 1.62
CA ARG A 391 11.74 -11.96 1.44
C ARG A 391 11.66 -12.30 -0.04
N VAL A 392 12.02 -13.52 -0.40
CA VAL A 392 11.98 -14.00 -1.79
C VAL A 392 11.19 -15.28 -1.84
N LYS A 393 10.13 -15.29 -2.63
CA LYS A 393 9.36 -16.49 -2.95
C LYS A 393 9.98 -17.17 -4.17
N VAL A 394 10.25 -18.46 -4.06
CA VAL A 394 10.63 -19.30 -5.21
C VAL A 394 9.45 -20.19 -5.55
N GLU A 395 8.95 -20.05 -6.77
CA GLU A 395 7.87 -20.88 -7.31
C GLU A 395 8.50 -22.06 -8.06
N SER A 396 8.62 -23.18 -7.36
CA SER A 396 9.14 -24.45 -7.86
C SER A 396 8.17 -25.57 -7.51
N GLN A 397 8.55 -26.83 -7.78
CA GLN A 397 7.76 -27.99 -7.31
C GLN A 397 7.77 -28.13 -5.77
N ARG A 398 8.70 -27.45 -5.08
CA ARG A 398 8.72 -27.31 -3.61
C ARG A 398 8.75 -25.82 -3.25
N PRO A 399 7.61 -25.11 -3.39
CA PRO A 399 7.56 -23.67 -3.19
C PRO A 399 8.08 -23.29 -1.81
N THR A 400 8.98 -22.32 -1.77
CA THR A 400 9.66 -21.89 -0.54
C THR A 400 9.73 -20.37 -0.50
N ILE A 401 9.58 -19.80 0.70
CA ILE A 401 9.87 -18.39 0.93
C ILE A 401 11.16 -18.33 1.75
N TYR A 402 12.17 -17.68 1.18
CA TYR A 402 13.39 -17.35 1.87
C TYR A 402 13.22 -15.98 2.54
N GLU A 403 13.38 -15.95 3.85
CA GLU A 403 13.38 -14.72 4.62
C GLU A 403 14.81 -14.19 4.83
N ASP A 404 14.96 -12.95 5.29
CA ASP A 404 16.27 -12.40 5.65
C ASP A 404 17.33 -12.48 4.52
N VAL A 405 16.93 -12.32 3.25
CA VAL A 405 17.85 -12.34 2.10
C VAL A 405 18.55 -11.00 2.00
N LEU A 406 19.88 -10.99 2.06
CA LEU A 406 20.68 -9.75 2.01
C LEU A 406 20.72 -9.15 0.60
N ILE A 407 20.48 -7.86 0.47
CA ILE A 407 20.71 -7.10 -0.76
C ILE A 407 22.13 -6.53 -0.76
N ARG A 408 22.86 -6.79 -1.84
CA ARG A 408 24.21 -6.26 -2.09
C ARG A 408 24.19 -5.44 -3.36
N VAL A 409 24.54 -4.17 -3.29
CA VAL A 409 24.45 -3.24 -4.42
C VAL A 409 25.85 -2.77 -4.85
N SER A 410 26.14 -2.92 -6.13
CA SER A 410 27.37 -2.41 -6.75
C SER A 410 27.13 -2.13 -8.23
N ASN A 411 27.87 -1.20 -8.81
CA ASN A 411 27.84 -0.99 -10.27
C ASN A 411 28.59 -2.09 -11.05
N GLN A 412 29.25 -3.01 -10.35
CA GLN A 412 29.94 -4.17 -10.93
C GLN A 412 29.14 -5.47 -10.78
N TYR A 413 27.92 -5.41 -10.23
CA TYR A 413 27.11 -6.59 -10.01
C TYR A 413 26.11 -6.83 -11.14
N HIS A 414 25.92 -8.11 -11.45
CA HIS A 414 24.80 -8.58 -12.25
C HIS A 414 23.69 -9.09 -11.32
N LYS A 415 22.44 -8.78 -11.67
CA LYS A 415 21.28 -9.18 -10.89
C LYS A 415 21.17 -10.69 -10.78
N GLU A 416 21.40 -11.24 -9.59
CA GLU A 416 21.30 -12.68 -9.32
C GLU A 416 21.17 -12.97 -7.83
N MET A 417 20.35 -13.95 -7.47
CA MET A 417 20.20 -14.47 -6.11
C MET A 417 21.10 -15.68 -5.94
N HIS A 418 21.93 -15.68 -4.90
CA HIS A 418 22.85 -16.78 -4.62
C HIS A 418 22.31 -17.60 -3.45
N LEU A 419 22.14 -18.88 -3.70
CA LEU A 419 21.77 -19.90 -2.71
C LEU A 419 22.84 -20.99 -2.68
N ASP A 420 23.05 -21.58 -1.51
CA ASP A 420 23.87 -22.79 -1.43
C ASP A 420 23.11 -24.02 -1.97
N LEU A 421 23.82 -25.14 -2.11
CA LEU A 421 23.25 -26.38 -2.63
C LEU A 421 22.15 -26.97 -1.74
N ASP A 422 22.24 -26.83 -0.41
CA ASP A 422 21.26 -27.37 0.52
C ASP A 422 19.94 -26.57 0.42
N GLU A 423 20.04 -25.24 0.36
CA GLU A 423 18.90 -24.34 0.12
C GLU A 423 18.24 -24.64 -1.23
N ALA A 424 19.04 -24.72 -2.31
CA ALA A 424 18.50 -24.97 -3.64
C ALA A 424 17.79 -26.33 -3.75
N ASN A 425 18.34 -27.37 -3.12
CA ASN A 425 17.73 -28.70 -3.08
C ASN A 425 16.45 -28.72 -2.24
N ALA A 426 16.40 -27.98 -1.12
CA ALA A 426 15.22 -27.88 -0.27
C ALA A 426 14.01 -27.33 -1.06
N ALA A 427 14.25 -26.33 -1.92
CA ALA A 427 13.25 -25.75 -2.79
C ALA A 427 13.16 -26.41 -4.17
N LEU A 428 13.88 -27.50 -4.46
CA LEU A 428 13.88 -28.19 -5.76
C LEU A 428 14.06 -27.24 -6.96
N ILE A 429 15.06 -26.36 -6.88
CA ILE A 429 15.34 -25.33 -7.88
C ILE A 429 15.90 -25.95 -9.16
N ASP A 430 15.37 -25.54 -10.31
CA ASP A 430 15.88 -25.88 -11.64
C ASP A 430 16.41 -24.63 -12.38
N SER A 431 16.93 -24.82 -13.60
CA SER A 431 17.50 -23.72 -14.40
C SER A 431 16.48 -22.67 -14.87
N LYS A 432 15.18 -22.92 -14.70
CA LYS A 432 14.09 -22.00 -15.08
C LYS A 432 13.48 -21.29 -13.87
N SER A 433 13.85 -21.72 -12.67
CA SER A 433 13.32 -21.19 -11.43
C SER A 433 13.80 -19.75 -11.23
N LEU A 434 12.87 -18.87 -10.87
CA LEU A 434 13.12 -17.47 -10.56
C LEU A 434 12.70 -17.16 -9.12
N GLY A 435 13.45 -16.30 -8.46
CA GLY A 435 13.03 -15.70 -7.21
C GLY A 435 12.12 -14.51 -7.49
N LYS A 436 10.97 -14.43 -6.81
CA LYS A 436 10.05 -13.29 -6.84
C LYS A 436 10.20 -12.54 -5.52
N LEU A 437 10.65 -11.29 -5.58
CA LEU A 437 10.71 -10.44 -4.38
C LEU A 437 9.30 -10.28 -3.81
N MET A 438 9.13 -10.54 -2.53
CA MET A 438 7.91 -10.23 -1.80
C MET A 438 8.05 -8.83 -1.21
N GLY A 439 6.97 -8.04 -1.23
CA GLY A 439 6.96 -6.69 -0.64
C GLY A 439 7.53 -6.71 0.79
N VAL A 440 8.40 -5.73 1.06
CA VAL A 440 9.03 -5.51 2.37
C VAL A 440 7.95 -5.37 3.43
#